data_AF-A0A8T3PDN8-F1
#
_entry.id   AF-A0A8T3PDN8-F1
#
_cell.length_a   1.000
_cell.length_b   1.000
_cell.length_c   1.000
_cell.angle_alpha   90.00
_cell.angle_beta   90.00
_cell.angle_gamma   90.00
#
_symmetry.space_group_name_H-M   'P 1'
#
loop_
_entity.id
_entity.type
_entity.pdbx_description
1 polymer ?
#
loop_
_entity_poly.entity_id
_entity_poly.type
_entity_poly.pdbx_seq_one_letter_code
_entity_poly.pdbx_strand_id
1 'polypeptide(L)'
;MASDLTVSLEDRPGTLAQLGEVLGNAGIECGEDREVEMVSIVDQPGEMGRHLRRVADAGVNVDLAYLATNTRLVLGADDPDGLRRALHG
;
A
#
# COMPACT_ATOMS: atom_id res chain seq x y z
N MET A 1 17.15 -12.06 -1.62
CA MET A 1 16.30 -11.13 -2.40
C MET A 1 15.02 -10.96 -1.60
N ALA A 2 14.53 -9.75 -1.41
CA ALA A 2 13.22 -9.54 -0.79
C ALA A 2 12.14 -9.82 -1.84
N SER A 3 11.15 -10.65 -1.51
CA SER A 3 10.00 -10.93 -2.36
C SER A 3 8.83 -10.10 -1.85
N ASP A 4 8.20 -9.32 -2.72
CA ASP A 4 6.94 -8.63 -2.42
C ASP A 4 5.77 -9.55 -2.77
N LEU A 5 4.81 -9.69 -1.85
CA LEU A 5 3.60 -10.48 -2.05
C LEU A 5 2.38 -9.63 -1.74
N THR A 6 1.56 -9.35 -2.74
CA THR A 6 0.25 -8.72 -2.55
C THR A 6 -0.84 -9.78 -2.53
N VAL A 7 -1.64 -9.82 -1.47
CA VAL A 7 -2.81 -10.71 -1.34
C VAL A 7 -4.07 -9.85 -1.31
N SER A 8 -5.02 -10.12 -2.22
CA SER A 8 -6.35 -9.52 -2.18
C SER A 8 -7.27 -10.39 -1.33
N LEU A 9 -7.85 -9.81 -0.28
CA LEU A 9 -8.80 -10.50 0.59
C LEU A 9 -10.22 -10.02 0.29
N GLU A 10 -11.19 -10.93 0.41
CA GLU A 10 -12.60 -10.54 0.39
C GLU A 10 -12.94 -9.71 1.63
N ASP A 11 -13.69 -8.62 1.42
CA ASP A 11 -14.22 -7.76 2.50
C ASP A 11 -15.38 -8.47 3.21
N ARG A 12 -15.01 -9.40 4.09
CA ARG A 12 -15.92 -10.16 4.94
C ARG A 12 -15.22 -10.50 6.25
N PRO A 13 -15.96 -10.60 7.37
CA PRO A 13 -15.39 -10.95 8.65
C PRO A 13 -14.58 -12.25 8.61
N GLY A 14 -13.39 -12.23 9.20
CA GLY A 14 -12.54 -13.41 9.39
C GLY A 14 -11.50 -13.67 8.30
N THR A 15 -11.56 -13.03 7.12
CA THR A 15 -10.60 -13.32 6.02
C THR A 15 -9.15 -12.98 6.41
N LEU A 16 -8.92 -11.86 7.10
CA LEU A 16 -7.58 -11.48 7.56
C LEU A 16 -7.04 -12.43 8.64
N ALA A 17 -7.91 -12.88 9.55
CA ALA A 17 -7.54 -13.87 10.56
C ALA A 17 -7.13 -15.21 9.93
N GLN A 18 -7.86 -15.65 8.90
CA GLN A 18 -7.52 -16.85 8.15
C GLN A 18 -6.17 -16.72 7.42
N LEU A 19 -5.87 -15.54 6.85
CA LEU A 19 -4.55 -15.28 6.26
C LEU A 19 -3.45 -15.40 7.33
N GLY A 20 -3.65 -14.79 8.50
CA GLY A 20 -2.71 -14.88 9.62
C GLY A 20 -2.46 -16.33 10.08
N GLU A 21 -3.51 -17.15 10.17
CA GLU A 21 -3.38 -18.56 10.52
C GLU A 21 -2.57 -19.35 9.47
N VAL A 22 -2.82 -19.11 8.18
CA VAL A 22 -2.08 -19.75 7.09
C VAL A 22 -0.60 -19.35 7.12
N LEU A 23 -0.29 -18.06 7.34
CA LEU A 23 1.07 -17.56 7.45
C LEU A 23 1.78 -18.17 8.68
N GLY A 24 1.13 -18.18 9.84
CA GLY A 24 1.66 -18.75 11.07
C GLY A 24 1.94 -20.26 10.95
N ASN A 25 1.03 -21.02 10.32
CA ASN A 25 1.22 -22.45 10.05
C ASN A 25 2.39 -22.72 9.08
N ALA A 26 2.73 -21.74 8.23
CA ALA A 26 3.89 -21.80 7.35
C ALA A 26 5.21 -21.31 8.02
N GLY A 27 5.16 -20.91 9.30
CA GLY A 27 6.31 -20.36 10.02
C GLY A 27 6.68 -18.93 9.61
N ILE A 28 5.73 -18.17 9.05
CA ILE A 28 5.90 -16.77 8.66
C ILE A 28 5.29 -15.89 9.77
N GLU A 29 6.12 -15.03 10.37
CA GLU A 29 5.70 -14.10 11.40
C GLU A 29 5.36 -12.72 10.81
N CYS A 30 4.23 -12.13 11.22
CA CYS A 30 3.88 -10.74 10.89
C CYS A 30 4.55 -9.80 11.90
N GLY A 31 5.45 -8.94 11.44
CA GLY A 31 6.24 -8.06 12.31
C GLY A 31 5.58 -6.71 12.62
N GLU A 32 4.98 -6.08 11.63
CA GLU A 32 4.35 -4.77 11.74
C GLU A 32 3.16 -4.70 10.80
N ASP A 33 2.06 -4.15 11.30
CA ASP A 33 0.89 -3.80 10.51
C ASP A 33 1.03 -2.33 10.08
N ARG A 34 0.94 -2.08 8.78
CA ARG A 34 1.04 -0.73 8.22
C ARG A 34 -0.05 -0.46 7.21
N GLU A 35 -0.74 0.66 7.41
CA GLU A 35 -1.74 1.15 6.48
C GLU A 35 -1.06 1.80 5.27
N VAL A 36 -1.54 1.44 4.08
CA VAL A 36 -1.01 1.91 2.81
C VAL A 36 -2.14 2.20 1.84
N GLU A 37 -1.96 3.19 0.99
CA GLU A 37 -2.85 3.49 -0.12
C GLU A 37 -2.28 2.91 -1.42
N MET A 38 -3.12 2.18 -2.14
CA MET A 38 -2.76 1.53 -3.39
C MET A 38 -3.49 2.21 -4.56
N VAL A 39 -2.73 2.76 -5.49
CA VAL A 39 -3.25 3.47 -6.65
C VAL A 39 -2.70 2.85 -7.93
N SER A 40 -3.59 2.49 -8.86
CA SER A 40 -3.19 2.12 -10.21
C SER A 40 -2.72 3.35 -10.97
N ILE A 41 -1.49 3.34 -11.46
CA ILE A 41 -0.92 4.44 -12.25
C ILE A 41 -0.66 3.99 -13.69
N VAL A 42 -0.58 4.96 -14.60
CA VAL A 42 -0.19 4.69 -15.98
C VAL A 42 1.31 4.37 -16.03
N ASP A 43 1.69 3.39 -16.84
CA ASP A 43 3.11 3.02 -17.06
C ASP A 43 3.80 4.00 -18.01
N GLN A 44 4.05 5.21 -17.50
CA GLN A 44 4.71 6.29 -18.23
C GLN A 44 5.64 7.12 -17.33
N PRO A 45 6.71 7.70 -17.88
CA PRO A 45 7.61 8.57 -17.13
C PRO A 45 6.85 9.73 -16.46
N GLY A 46 7.07 9.90 -15.15
CA GLY A 46 6.53 11.01 -14.37
C GLY A 46 5.18 10.77 -13.68
N GLU A 47 4.50 9.64 -13.94
CA GLU A 47 3.19 9.34 -13.35
C GLU A 47 3.23 9.23 -11.82
N MET A 48 4.19 8.49 -11.27
CA MET A 48 4.42 8.46 -9.82
C MET A 48 4.68 9.86 -9.25
N GLY A 49 5.44 10.69 -9.96
CA GLY A 49 5.74 12.06 -9.55
C GLY A 49 4.50 12.96 -9.49
N ARG A 50 3.53 12.77 -10.40
CA ARG A 50 2.24 13.48 -10.35
C ARG A 50 1.43 13.14 -9.11
N HIS A 51 1.43 11.86 -8.71
CA HIS A 51 0.74 11.41 -7.48
C HIS A 51 1.45 11.94 -6.24
N LEU A 52 2.78 11.78 -6.16
CA LEU A 52 3.56 12.32 -5.04
C LEU A 52 3.49 13.85 -4.92
N ARG A 53 3.32 14.58 -6.03
CA ARG A 53 3.10 16.02 -6.00
C ARG A 53 1.80 16.36 -5.25
N ARG A 54 0.69 15.67 -5.55
CA ARG A 54 -0.59 15.89 -4.85
C ARG A 54 -0.48 15.61 -3.36
N VAL A 55 0.19 14.53 -2.99
CA VAL A 55 0.44 14.17 -1.59
C VAL A 55 1.28 15.25 -0.88
N ALA A 56 2.33 15.74 -1.54
CA ALA A 56 3.15 16.82 -1.03
C ALA A 56 2.39 18.16 -0.91
N ASP A 57 1.52 18.49 -1.86
CA ASP A 57 0.69 19.70 -1.84
C ASP A 57 -0.32 19.66 -0.67
N ALA A 58 -0.71 18.45 -0.22
CA ALA A 58 -1.53 18.23 0.97
C ALA A 58 -0.71 18.26 2.30
N GLY A 59 0.62 18.39 2.23
CA GLY A 59 1.48 18.43 3.41
C GLY A 59 1.69 17.07 4.08
N VAL A 60 1.40 15.96 3.39
CA VAL A 60 1.52 14.59 3.92
C VAL A 60 2.92 14.04 3.61
N ASN A 61 3.59 13.43 4.59
CA ASN A 61 4.94 12.90 4.41
C ASN A 61 4.90 11.40 4.10
N VAL A 62 5.36 11.05 2.89
CA VAL A 62 5.49 9.64 2.45
C VAL A 62 6.77 9.03 3.01
N ASP A 63 6.63 7.93 3.73
CA ASP A 63 7.72 7.18 4.38
C ASP A 63 7.79 5.71 3.90
N LEU A 64 6.93 5.33 2.95
CA LEU A 64 7.04 4.11 2.14
C LEU A 64 6.51 4.38 0.73
N ALA A 65 7.29 4.04 -0.29
CA ALA A 65 6.84 4.07 -1.67
C ALA A 65 7.45 2.91 -2.44
N TYR A 66 6.61 2.08 -3.04
CA TYR A 66 7.06 1.03 -3.95
C TYR A 66 6.04 0.77 -5.07
N LEU A 67 6.51 0.17 -6.16
CA LEU A 67 5.66 -0.29 -7.25
C LEU A 67 5.42 -1.79 -7.10
N ALA A 68 4.17 -2.16 -6.82
CA ALA A 68 3.71 -3.53 -6.86
C ALA A 68 3.47 -3.98 -8.32
N THR A 69 3.16 -5.26 -8.49
CA THR A 69 2.83 -5.85 -9.79
C THR A 69 1.67 -5.10 -10.48
N ASN A 70 1.73 -5.02 -11.82
CA ASN A 70 0.75 -4.34 -12.68
C ASN A 70 0.65 -2.83 -12.46
N THR A 71 1.80 -2.17 -12.26
CA THR A 71 1.90 -0.69 -12.15
C THR A 71 1.01 -0.11 -11.05
N ARG A 72 0.93 -0.83 -9.93
CA ARG A 72 0.23 -0.36 -8.73
C ARG A 72 1.23 0.33 -7.82
N LEU A 73 1.06 1.62 -7.65
CA LEU A 73 1.83 2.41 -6.70
C LEU A 73 1.27 2.17 -5.30
N VAL A 74 2.11 1.72 -4.38
CA VAL A 74 1.77 1.56 -2.97
C VAL A 74 2.50 2.64 -2.19
N LEU A 75 1.75 3.42 -1.43
CA LEU A 75 2.24 4.52 -0.61
C LEU A 75 1.87 4.28 0.85
N GLY A 76 2.84 4.40 1.75
CA GLY A 76 2.62 4.57 3.18
C GLY A 76 3.02 5.99 3.59
N ALA A 77 2.32 6.52 4.58
CA ALA A 77 2.57 7.85 5.13
C ALA A 77 2.35 7.87 6.65
N ASP A 78 2.83 8.94 7.28
CA ASP A 78 2.58 9.26 8.67
C ASP A 78 1.12 9.68 8.96
N ASP A 79 0.41 10.16 7.93
CA ASP A 79 -1.03 10.46 7.93
C ASP A 79 -1.76 9.65 6.84
N PRO A 80 -2.22 8.42 7.13
CA PRO A 80 -2.94 7.58 6.17
C PRO A 80 -4.23 8.21 5.65
N ASP A 81 -4.98 8.89 6.53
CA ASP A 81 -6.21 9.57 6.13
C ASP A 81 -5.90 10.76 5.19
N GLY A 82 -4.86 11.53 5.49
CA GLY A 82 -4.35 12.61 4.64
C GLY A 82 -3.93 12.09 3.27
N LEU A 83 -3.16 11.00 3.25
CA LEU A 83 -2.73 10.31 2.04
C LEU A 83 -3.92 9.90 1.17
N ARG A 84 -4.91 9.25 1.78
CA ARG A 84 -6.15 8.82 1.10
C ARG A 84 -6.90 10.00 0.49
N ARG A 85 -7.09 11.08 1.24
CA ARG A 85 -7.75 12.31 0.74
C ARG A 85 -6.97 12.96 -0.40
N ALA A 86 -5.64 13.01 -0.32
CA ALA A 86 -4.81 13.64 -1.35
C ALA A 86 -4.81 12.86 -2.69
N LEU A 87 -5.02 11.54 -2.63
CA LEU A 87 -5.02 10.68 -3.81
C LEU A 87 -6.40 10.50 -4.45
N HIS A 88 -7.48 10.58 -3.65
CA HIS A 88 -8.85 10.30 -4.09
C HIS A 88 -9.79 11.52 -4.08
N GLY A 89 -9.37 12.66 -3.54
CA GLY A 89 -10.08 13.94 -3.61
C GLY A 89 -9.88 14.63 -4.96
#